data_AF-A0A2D6N403-F1
#
_entry.id   AF-A0A2D6N403-F1
#
_cell.length_a   1.000
_cell.length_b   1.000
_cell.length_c   1.000
_cell.angle_alpha   90.00
_cell.angle_beta   90.00
_cell.angle_gamma   90.00
#
_symmetry.space_group_name_H-M   'P 1'
#
loop_
_entity.id
_entity.type
_entity.pdbx_description
1 polymer ?
#
loop_
_entity_poly.entity_id
_entity_poly.type
_entity_poly.pdbx_seq_one_letter_code
_entity_poly.pdbx_strand_id
1 'polypeptide(L)'
;MYQQQGRPIPADWALDRTGQPTTDAAVALEGLLQPIGQFKGTGLAMIMGMLSSLLSGAAYGTDLGSMETGPKPGQDGHFVAAIRIEAFEDVGRFKRRVDQAIRQLHACRRAPGFDRVYAPGELEHHSREKYHREGIPLNRVTLDDVRAVARRQGARQQYGWLR
;
A
#
# COMPACT_ATOMS: atom_id res chain seq x y z
N MET A 1 -0.28 -11.77 6.48
CA MET A 1 -1.29 -11.41 7.50
C MET A 1 -2.44 -12.40 7.57
N TYR A 2 -3.25 -12.57 6.52
CA TYR A 2 -4.38 -13.53 6.53
C TYR A 2 -3.96 -14.97 6.85
N GLN A 3 -2.88 -15.44 6.23
CA GLN A 3 -2.26 -16.73 6.55
C GLN A 3 -1.86 -16.83 8.04
N GLN A 4 -1.18 -15.82 8.59
CA GLN A 4 -0.79 -15.78 10.01
C GLN A 4 -2.00 -15.77 10.96
N GLN A 5 -3.15 -15.28 10.50
CA GLN A 5 -4.40 -15.26 11.26
C GLN A 5 -5.28 -16.49 10.99
N GLY A 6 -4.88 -17.39 10.08
CA GLY A 6 -5.69 -18.53 9.64
C GLY A 6 -7.03 -18.12 9.00
N ARG A 7 -7.11 -16.93 8.39
CA ARG A 7 -8.34 -16.39 7.79
C ARG A 7 -8.30 -16.51 6.25
N PRO A 8 -9.45 -16.80 5.60
CA PRO A 8 -9.53 -16.81 4.15
C PRO A 8 -9.38 -15.40 3.56
N ILE A 9 -8.80 -15.31 2.37
CA ILE A 9 -8.78 -14.07 1.57
C ILE A 9 -10.04 -14.00 0.68
N PRO A 10 -10.45 -12.79 0.23
CA PRO A 10 -11.47 -12.66 -0.80
C PRO A 10 -11.08 -13.40 -2.09
N ALA A 11 -12.08 -14.00 -2.75
CA ALA A 11 -11.87 -14.86 -3.91
C ALA A 11 -11.33 -14.11 -5.15
N ASP A 12 -11.50 -12.79 -5.20
CA ASP A 12 -11.06 -11.92 -6.30
C ASP A 12 -9.64 -11.37 -6.11
N TRP A 13 -8.92 -11.77 -5.05
CA TRP A 13 -7.59 -11.24 -4.76
C TRP A 13 -6.45 -12.02 -5.41
N ALA A 14 -6.59 -13.33 -5.57
CA ALA A 14 -5.51 -14.19 -6.03
C ALA A 14 -6.01 -15.36 -6.89
N LEU A 15 -5.10 -15.87 -7.71
CA LEU A 15 -5.23 -17.09 -8.48
C LEU A 15 -4.22 -18.10 -7.97
N ASP A 16 -4.55 -19.39 -8.00
CA ASP A 16 -3.61 -20.48 -7.74
C ASP A 16 -2.67 -20.74 -8.92
N ARG A 17 -1.82 -21.78 -8.81
CA ARG A 17 -0.85 -22.19 -9.85
C ARG A 17 -1.50 -22.61 -11.17
N THR A 18 -2.78 -22.97 -11.17
CA THR A 18 -3.55 -23.33 -12.36
C THR A 18 -4.32 -22.15 -12.94
N GLY A 19 -4.22 -20.98 -12.32
CA GLY A 19 -4.94 -19.76 -12.72
C GLY A 19 -6.37 -19.70 -12.22
N GLN A 20 -6.78 -20.55 -11.26
CA GLN A 20 -8.12 -20.53 -10.70
C GLN A 20 -8.21 -19.63 -9.46
N PRO A 21 -9.30 -18.88 -9.26
CA PRO A 21 -9.52 -18.10 -8.04
C PRO A 21 -9.39 -18.93 -6.77
N THR A 22 -8.72 -18.39 -5.74
CA THR A 22 -8.56 -19.06 -4.45
C THR A 22 -8.89 -18.14 -3.27
N THR A 23 -9.40 -18.73 -2.20
CA THR A 23 -9.63 -18.07 -0.90
C THR A 23 -8.64 -18.52 0.16
N ASP A 24 -7.79 -19.52 -0.15
CA ASP A 24 -6.75 -20.01 0.74
C ASP A 24 -5.50 -19.12 0.59
N ALA A 25 -5.13 -18.45 1.69
CA ALA A 25 -3.99 -17.56 1.72
C ALA A 25 -2.64 -18.28 1.50
N ALA A 26 -2.51 -19.56 1.85
CA ALA A 26 -1.31 -20.33 1.61
C ALA A 26 -1.18 -20.68 0.12
N VAL A 27 -2.27 -21.15 -0.49
CA VAL A 27 -2.32 -21.43 -1.93
C VAL A 27 -2.07 -20.15 -2.76
N ALA A 28 -2.60 -19.02 -2.31
CA ALA A 28 -2.41 -17.72 -2.97
C ALA A 28 -0.93 -17.29 -3.03
N LEU A 29 -0.10 -17.66 -2.04
CA LEU A 29 1.33 -17.33 -2.03
C LEU A 29 2.13 -18.10 -3.09
N GLU A 30 1.62 -19.26 -3.52
CA GLU A 30 2.23 -20.05 -4.60
C GLU A 30 1.72 -19.64 -5.98
N GLY A 31 0.72 -18.75 -6.04
CA GLY A 31 0.05 -18.33 -7.25
C GLY A 31 0.32 -16.88 -7.63
N LEU A 32 -0.71 -16.19 -8.12
CA LEU A 32 -0.61 -14.84 -8.67
C LEU A 32 -1.63 -13.92 -8.01
N LEU A 33 -1.22 -12.71 -7.65
CA LEU A 33 -2.15 -11.66 -7.22
C LEU A 33 -2.88 -11.08 -8.43
N GLN A 34 -4.19 -10.90 -8.30
CA GLN A 34 -5.00 -10.28 -9.35
C GLN A 34 -4.83 -8.75 -9.35
N PRO A 35 -4.64 -8.12 -10.52
CA PRO A 35 -4.64 -6.67 -10.63
C PRO A 35 -6.01 -6.06 -10.30
N ILE A 36 -6.01 -4.91 -9.62
CA ILE A 36 -7.23 -4.17 -9.31
C ILE A 36 -7.98 -3.79 -10.61
N GLY A 37 -9.28 -4.07 -10.69
CA GLY A 37 -10.03 -3.75 -11.90
C GLY A 37 -9.56 -4.51 -13.16
N GLN A 38 -8.98 -5.71 -12.98
CA GLN A 38 -8.66 -6.66 -14.05
C GLN A 38 -7.72 -6.03 -15.10
N PHE A 39 -8.04 -6.12 -16.40
CA PHE A 39 -7.20 -5.61 -17.48
C PHE A 39 -6.84 -4.12 -17.36
N LYS A 40 -7.68 -3.30 -16.69
CA LYS A 40 -7.36 -1.89 -16.41
C LYS A 40 -6.24 -1.77 -15.38
N GLY A 41 -6.24 -2.62 -14.36
CA GLY A 41 -5.16 -2.73 -13.38
C GLY A 41 -3.86 -3.18 -14.02
N THR A 42 -3.93 -4.16 -14.92
CA THR A 42 -2.75 -4.61 -15.68
C THR A 42 -2.16 -3.46 -16.49
N GLY A 43 -2.99 -2.71 -17.22
CA GLY A 43 -2.53 -1.55 -17.99
C GLY A 43 -1.90 -0.47 -17.10
N LEU A 44 -2.50 -0.19 -15.94
CA LEU A 44 -1.94 0.77 -14.97
C LEU A 44 -0.59 0.28 -14.42
N ALA A 45 -0.47 -0.99 -14.06
CA ALA A 45 0.77 -1.60 -13.57
C ALA A 45 1.90 -1.52 -14.60
N MET A 46 1.58 -1.77 -15.88
CA MET A 46 2.56 -1.64 -16.98
C MET A 46 3.05 -0.19 -17.12
N ILE A 47 2.16 0.80 -17.09
CA ILE A 47 2.57 2.22 -17.14
C ILE A 47 3.50 2.57 -15.98
N MET A 48 3.14 2.13 -14.76
CA MET A 48 3.97 2.36 -13.59
C MET A 48 5.35 1.74 -13.75
N GLY A 49 5.45 0.49 -14.21
CA GLY A 49 6.74 -0.18 -14.43
C GLY A 49 7.57 0.42 -15.57
N MET A 50 6.93 0.93 -16.62
CA MET A 50 7.63 1.68 -17.67
C MET A 50 8.27 2.94 -17.10
N LEU A 51 7.50 3.72 -16.32
CA LEU A 51 7.99 4.95 -15.71
C LEU A 51 9.06 4.69 -14.65
N SER A 52 8.83 3.73 -13.75
CA SER A 52 9.71 3.48 -12.61
C SER A 52 10.98 2.73 -12.99
N SER A 53 10.90 1.75 -13.90
CA SER A 53 12.01 0.85 -14.18
C SER A 53 12.57 1.00 -15.59
N LEU A 54 11.74 0.89 -16.62
CA LEU A 54 12.25 0.82 -18.01
C LEU A 54 12.91 2.13 -18.46
N LEU A 55 12.42 3.29 -17.99
CA LEU A 55 13.06 4.58 -18.26
C LEU A 55 14.44 4.74 -17.60
N SER A 56 14.64 4.16 -16.42
CA SER A 56 15.89 4.27 -15.67
C SER A 56 16.87 3.13 -15.94
N GLY A 57 16.47 2.12 -16.71
CA GLY A 57 17.24 0.89 -16.91
C GLY A 57 17.29 -0.04 -15.70
N ALA A 58 16.37 0.14 -14.73
CA ALA A 58 16.23 -0.76 -13.60
C ALA A 58 15.49 -2.05 -14.00
N ALA A 59 15.53 -3.06 -13.13
CA ALA A 59 14.91 -4.35 -13.40
C ALA A 59 13.37 -4.24 -13.47
N TYR A 60 12.77 -5.14 -14.25
CA TYR A 60 11.33 -5.19 -14.46
C TYR A 60 10.81 -6.63 -14.46
N GLY A 61 9.60 -6.84 -13.96
CA GLY A 61 8.96 -8.16 -13.92
C GLY A 61 9.79 -9.19 -13.16
N THR A 62 10.05 -10.34 -13.79
CA THR A 62 10.76 -11.48 -13.18
C THR A 62 12.22 -11.18 -12.82
N ASP A 63 12.80 -10.10 -13.35
CA ASP A 63 14.18 -9.73 -13.04
C ASP A 63 14.36 -9.27 -11.59
N LEU A 64 13.28 -8.79 -10.96
CA LEU A 64 13.23 -8.33 -9.57
C LEU A 64 13.22 -9.47 -8.53
N GLY A 65 13.02 -10.71 -8.98
CA GLY A 65 12.77 -11.87 -8.11
C GLY A 65 11.32 -12.34 -8.15
N SER A 66 10.96 -13.22 -7.22
CA SER A 66 9.61 -13.80 -7.11
C SER A 66 9.14 -13.85 -5.65
N MET A 67 7.87 -14.21 -5.41
CA MET A 67 7.38 -14.42 -4.04
C MET A 67 8.13 -15.55 -3.31
N GLU A 68 8.66 -16.54 -4.05
CA GLU A 68 9.43 -17.66 -3.49
C GLU A 68 10.89 -17.28 -3.22
N THR A 69 11.55 -16.63 -4.17
CA THR A 69 12.99 -16.31 -4.10
C THR A 69 13.28 -15.00 -3.36
N GLY A 70 12.24 -14.18 -3.14
CA GLY A 70 12.35 -12.87 -2.53
C GLY A 70 12.87 -11.80 -3.49
N PRO A 71 12.85 -10.53 -3.05
CA PRO A 71 13.33 -9.42 -3.84
C PRO A 71 14.86 -9.45 -3.98
N LYS A 72 15.39 -9.08 -5.15
CA LYS A 72 16.82 -8.83 -5.36
C LYS A 72 17.17 -7.38 -4.97
N PRO A 73 18.00 -7.14 -3.94
CA PRO A 73 18.30 -5.79 -3.49
C PRO A 73 18.93 -4.91 -4.57
N GLY A 74 18.51 -3.65 -4.63
CA GLY A 74 19.11 -2.62 -5.50
C GLY A 74 18.72 -2.73 -6.99
N GLN A 75 17.73 -3.55 -7.31
CA GLN A 75 17.24 -3.72 -8.68
C GLN A 75 16.00 -2.87 -8.99
N ASP A 76 15.34 -2.33 -7.97
CA ASP A 76 14.13 -1.52 -8.11
C ASP A 76 14.43 -0.15 -8.76
N GLY A 77 13.51 0.28 -9.61
CA GLY A 77 13.51 1.63 -10.17
C GLY A 77 12.44 2.50 -9.52
N HIS A 78 12.68 3.81 -9.48
CA HIS A 78 11.74 4.79 -8.96
C HIS A 78 11.55 5.95 -9.93
N PHE A 79 10.32 6.43 -10.04
CA PHE A 79 9.97 7.62 -10.82
C PHE A 79 9.34 8.65 -9.89
N VAL A 80 9.82 9.88 -9.97
CA VAL A 80 9.29 11.01 -9.21
C VAL A 80 9.00 12.15 -10.17
N ALA A 81 7.77 12.67 -10.13
CA ALA A 81 7.34 13.81 -10.93
C ALA A 81 6.82 14.93 -10.01
N ALA A 82 7.18 16.16 -10.33
CA ALA A 82 6.66 17.37 -9.69
C ALA A 82 6.11 18.30 -10.76
N ILE A 83 4.86 18.74 -10.59
CA ILE A 83 4.17 19.64 -11.53
C ILE A 83 4.00 21.00 -10.85
N ARG A 84 4.57 22.06 -11.44
CA ARG A 84 4.46 23.43 -10.93
C ARG A 84 3.07 24.00 -11.27
N ILE A 85 2.17 24.04 -10.30
CA ILE A 85 0.79 24.51 -10.48
C ILE A 85 0.70 25.94 -11.02
N GLU A 86 1.55 26.84 -10.53
CA GLU A 86 1.59 28.25 -10.96
C GLU A 86 1.83 28.42 -12.47
N ALA A 87 2.44 27.43 -13.13
CA ALA A 87 2.65 27.47 -14.58
C ALA A 87 1.33 27.30 -15.38
N PHE A 88 0.25 26.89 -14.73
CA PHE A 88 -1.05 26.60 -15.35
C PHE A 88 -2.19 27.50 -14.83
N GLU A 89 -2.19 27.85 -13.54
CA GLU A 89 -3.26 28.65 -12.92
C GLU A 89 -2.78 29.31 -11.61
N ASP A 90 -3.50 30.35 -11.15
CA ASP A 90 -3.38 30.84 -9.77
C ASP A 90 -3.52 29.71 -8.73
N VAL A 91 -2.50 29.58 -7.87
CA VAL A 91 -2.41 28.52 -6.86
C VAL A 91 -3.57 28.60 -5.86
N GLY A 92 -3.99 29.82 -5.49
CA GLY A 92 -5.11 30.03 -4.57
C GLY A 92 -6.42 29.50 -5.14
N ARG A 93 -6.70 29.80 -6.41
CA ARG A 93 -7.87 29.32 -7.14
C ARG A 93 -7.83 27.81 -7.34
N PHE A 94 -6.68 27.25 -7.70
CA PHE A 94 -6.50 25.81 -7.82
C PHE A 94 -6.86 25.08 -6.51
N LYS A 95 -6.31 25.53 -5.38
CA LYS A 95 -6.62 24.95 -4.05
C LYS A 95 -8.11 25.01 -3.73
N ARG A 96 -8.77 26.17 -3.95
CA ARG A 96 -10.22 26.31 -3.71
C ARG A 96 -11.05 25.34 -4.56
N ARG A 97 -10.63 25.06 -5.80
CA ARG A 97 -11.29 24.09 -6.69
C ARG A 97 -11.09 22.64 -6.21
N VAL A 98 -9.89 22.31 -5.73
CA VAL A 98 -9.62 21.01 -5.08
C VAL A 98 -10.51 20.83 -3.86
N ASP A 99 -10.61 21.84 -2.99
CA ASP A 99 -11.48 21.80 -1.81
C ASP A 99 -12.96 21.61 -2.21
N GLN A 100 -13.39 22.25 -3.30
CA GLN A 100 -14.75 22.08 -3.82
C GLN A 100 -15.00 20.66 -4.32
N ALA A 101 -14.05 20.05 -5.03
CA ALA A 101 -14.16 18.68 -5.50
C ALA A 101 -14.24 17.69 -4.32
N ILE A 102 -13.43 17.89 -3.27
CA ILE A 102 -13.49 17.08 -2.05
C ILE A 102 -14.85 17.25 -1.35
N ARG A 103 -15.36 18.48 -1.22
CA ARG A 103 -16.71 18.72 -0.66
C ARG A 103 -17.81 18.02 -1.47
N GLN A 104 -17.70 18.00 -2.80
CA GLN A 104 -18.63 17.28 -3.66
C GLN A 104 -18.58 15.76 -3.42
N LEU A 105 -17.38 15.19 -3.28
CA LEU A 105 -17.21 13.78 -2.95
C LEU A 105 -17.88 13.42 -1.61
N HIS A 106 -17.71 14.25 -0.58
CA HIS A 106 -18.35 14.04 0.72
C HIS A 106 -19.87 14.21 0.69
N ALA A 107 -20.39 14.99 -0.25
CA ALA A 107 -21.82 15.18 -0.46
C ALA A 107 -22.49 14.06 -1.29
N CYS A 108 -21.71 13.13 -1.85
CA CYS A 108 -22.26 12.01 -2.61
C CYS A 108 -23.22 11.16 -1.76
N ARG A 109 -24.23 10.59 -2.43
CA ARG A 109 -25.12 9.61 -1.80
C ARG A 109 -24.29 8.42 -1.32
N ARG A 110 -24.52 8.05 -0.07
CA ARG A 110 -23.85 6.92 0.59
C ARG A 110 -24.56 5.61 0.26
N ALA A 111 -23.79 4.54 0.16
CA ALA A 111 -24.34 3.19 0.07
C ALA A 111 -24.95 2.77 1.43
N PRO A 112 -25.95 1.87 1.46
CA PRO A 112 -26.46 1.32 2.71
C PRO A 112 -25.34 0.74 3.59
N GLY A 113 -25.35 1.07 4.88
CA GLY A 113 -24.32 0.62 5.83
C GLY A 113 -23.03 1.45 5.86
N PHE A 114 -22.96 2.55 5.10
CA PHE A 114 -21.80 3.46 5.12
C PHE A 114 -22.20 4.87 5.55
N ASP A 115 -21.51 5.41 6.55
CA ASP A 115 -21.82 6.74 7.10
C ASP A 115 -21.16 7.90 6.34
N ARG A 116 -20.04 7.63 5.66
CA ARG A 116 -19.20 8.62 4.99
C ARG A 116 -18.43 8.05 3.80
N VAL A 117 -18.19 8.89 2.80
CA VAL A 117 -17.25 8.66 1.69
C VAL A 117 -15.97 9.42 2.00
N TYR A 118 -14.80 8.78 1.83
CA TYR A 118 -13.50 9.40 2.09
C TYR A 118 -12.80 9.80 0.79
N ALA A 119 -12.09 10.94 0.83
CA ALA A 119 -11.13 11.28 -0.22
C ALA A 119 -9.81 10.50 -0.01
N PRO A 120 -9.06 10.21 -1.09
CA PRO A 120 -7.73 9.59 -0.96
C PRO A 120 -6.83 10.41 -0.03
N GLY A 121 -6.25 9.76 0.99
CA GLY A 121 -5.40 10.39 2.00
C GLY A 121 -6.11 10.77 3.31
N GLU A 122 -7.44 10.80 3.38
CA GLU A 122 -8.16 11.18 4.61
C GLU A 122 -8.05 10.11 5.70
N LEU A 123 -8.19 8.84 5.34
CA LEU A 123 -8.05 7.73 6.29
C LEU A 123 -6.64 7.67 6.88
N GLU A 124 -5.63 7.91 6.03
CA GLU A 124 -4.23 7.99 6.44
C GLU A 124 -3.97 9.21 7.33
N HIS A 125 -4.56 10.36 7.01
CA HIS A 125 -4.48 11.57 7.83
C HIS A 125 -5.08 11.34 9.23
N HIS A 126 -6.28 10.77 9.33
CA HIS A 126 -6.91 10.45 10.61
C HIS A 126 -6.10 9.42 11.41
N SER A 127 -5.56 8.40 10.74
CA SER A 127 -4.70 7.40 11.38
C SER A 127 -3.43 8.04 11.92
N ARG A 128 -2.82 8.96 11.16
CA ARG A 128 -1.64 9.72 11.59
C ARG A 128 -1.93 10.59 12.82
N GLU A 129 -3.03 11.34 12.82
CA GLU A 129 -3.42 12.17 13.97
C GLU A 129 -3.70 11.32 15.22
N LYS A 130 -4.38 10.19 15.05
CA LYS A 130 -4.64 9.23 16.12
C LYS A 130 -3.33 8.69 16.69
N TYR A 131 -2.46 8.14 15.86
CA TYR A 131 -1.22 7.51 16.31
C TYR A 131 -0.20 8.51 16.86
N HIS A 132 -0.25 9.77 16.43
CA HIS A 132 0.55 10.82 17.06
C HIS A 132 0.13 11.11 18.51
N ARG A 133 -1.15 10.92 18.85
CA ARG A 133 -1.67 11.14 20.21
C ARG A 133 -1.63 9.89 21.08
N GLU A 134 -1.97 8.74 20.51
CA GLU A 134 -2.20 7.48 21.23
C GLU A 134 -1.02 6.50 21.10
N GLY A 135 -0.07 6.75 20.20
CA GLY A 135 0.97 5.80 19.82
C GLY A 135 0.55 4.86 18.69
N ILE A 136 1.54 4.19 18.08
CA ILE A 136 1.32 3.24 16.98
C ILE A 136 1.02 1.85 17.57
N PRO A 137 -0.15 1.24 17.27
CA PRO A 137 -0.44 -0.10 17.73
C PRO A 137 0.42 -1.12 16.98
N LEU A 138 1.18 -1.92 17.72
CA LEU A 138 1.95 -3.05 17.18
C LEU A 138 1.40 -4.35 17.75
N ASN A 139 1.32 -5.40 16.93
CA ASN A 139 0.98 -6.73 17.41
C ASN A 139 2.17 -7.33 18.20
N ARG A 140 1.90 -8.36 19.01
CA ARG A 140 2.93 -9.00 19.86
C ARG A 140 4.10 -9.57 19.06
N VAL A 141 3.83 -10.22 17.93
CA VAL A 141 4.86 -10.82 17.07
C VAL A 141 5.86 -9.76 16.61
N THR A 142 5.36 -8.65 16.06
CA THR A 142 6.18 -7.52 15.61
C THR A 142 6.95 -6.88 16.78
N LEU A 143 6.34 -6.77 17.96
CA LEU A 143 7.00 -6.20 19.14
C LEU A 143 8.17 -7.09 19.61
N ASP A 144 7.97 -8.40 19.61
CA ASP A 144 8.99 -9.37 20.01
C ASP A 144 10.14 -9.43 18.99
N ASP A 145 9.84 -9.31 17.68
CA ASP A 145 10.85 -9.19 16.63
C ASP A 145 11.73 -7.95 16.82
N VAL A 146 11.11 -6.79 17.08
CA VAL A 146 11.83 -5.54 17.37
C VAL A 146 12.71 -5.69 18.61
N ARG A 147 12.19 -6.30 19.69
CA ARG A 147 12.97 -6.58 20.91
C ARG A 147 14.16 -7.49 20.64
N ALA A 148 13.98 -8.52 19.82
CA ALA A 148 15.02 -9.45 19.46
C ALA A 148 16.14 -8.77 18.66
N VAL A 149 15.80 -7.91 17.70
CA VAL A 149 16.79 -7.10 16.95
C VAL A 149 17.52 -6.14 17.89
N ALA A 150 16.81 -5.43 18.77
CA ALA A 150 17.42 -4.50 19.72
C ALA A 150 18.46 -5.20 20.62
N ARG A 151 18.15 -6.39 21.13
CA ARG A 151 19.10 -7.19 21.94
C ARG A 151 20.34 -7.59 21.14
N ARG A 152 20.17 -8.07 19.90
CA ARG A 152 21.30 -8.46 19.03
C ARG A 152 22.24 -7.30 18.74
N GLN A 153 21.71 -6.08 18.62
CA GLN A 153 22.48 -4.87 18.33
C GLN A 153 22.99 -4.16 19.60
N GLY A 154 22.74 -4.71 20.81
CA GLY A 154 23.15 -4.09 22.06
C GLY A 154 22.40 -2.79 22.41
N ALA A 155 21.29 -2.49 21.73
CA ALA A 155 20.45 -1.33 22.03
C ALA A 155 19.72 -1.54 23.36
N ARG A 156 19.99 -0.67 24.34
CA ARG A 156 19.34 -0.72 25.66
C ARG A 156 17.84 -0.52 25.48
N GLN A 157 17.03 -1.43 26.04
CA GLN A 157 15.56 -1.30 26.08
C GLN A 157 15.14 -0.25 27.12
N GLN A 158 15.43 1.02 26.86
CA GLN A 158 15.02 2.15 27.71
C GLN A 158 13.65 2.72 27.32
N TYR A 159 13.00 2.15 26.32
CA TYR A 159 11.76 2.66 25.77
C TYR A 159 10.55 2.22 26.62
N GLY A 160 10.02 3.12 27.43
CA GLY A 160 8.84 2.86 28.28
C GLY A 160 7.56 2.50 27.53
N TRP A 161 7.51 2.75 26.21
CA TRP A 161 6.40 2.39 25.31
C TRP A 161 6.47 0.94 24.79
N LEU A 162 7.57 0.23 25.06
CA LEU A 162 7.82 -1.14 24.62
C LEU A 162 7.47 -2.16 25.71
N ARG A 163 6.38 -1.91 26.46
CA ARG A 163 5.85 -2.82 27.50
C ARG A 163 4.86 -3.80 26.90
#